data_AF-A0A4R3VCM3-F1
#
_entry.id   AF-A0A4R3VCM3-F1
#
_cell.length_a   1.000
_cell.length_b   1.000
_cell.length_c   1.000
_cell.angle_alpha   90.00
_cell.angle_beta   90.00
_cell.angle_gamma   90.00
#
_symmetry.space_group_name_H-M   'P 1'
#
loop_
_entity.id
_entity.type
_entity.pdbx_description
1 polymer ?
#
loop_
_entity_poly.entity_id
_entity_poly.type
_entity_poly.pdbx_seq_one_letter_code
_entity_poly.pdbx_strand_id
1 'polypeptide(L)'
;MSASRGAPRHLVGAGLITEAGECLELRWELDPGEADGSTLDLHCGPAGEFTRIGLDHRRGRVWLDGGGEQHWAGARGALVLRVIVSPASVDVASGDGQVVLGARLDPVAAGQGVAVLKQGSGDWVRSVLTVWPLA
;
A
#
# COMPACT_ATOMS: atom_id res chain seq x y z
N MET A 1 -24.05 2.37 -3.51
CA MET A 1 -23.87 2.83 -2.12
C MET A 1 -22.54 3.56 -2.06
N SER A 2 -22.52 4.81 -1.62
CA SER A 2 -21.26 5.53 -1.38
C SER A 2 -20.80 5.17 0.03
N ALA A 3 -19.72 4.40 0.15
CA ALA A 3 -19.05 4.23 1.45
C ALA A 3 -18.58 5.61 1.93
N SER A 4 -18.70 5.88 3.23
CA SER A 4 -18.26 7.15 3.79
C SER A 4 -16.87 7.01 4.43
N ARG A 5 -15.98 7.97 4.20
CA ARG A 5 -14.64 7.97 4.81
C ARG A 5 -14.75 8.42 6.27
N GLY A 6 -14.15 7.64 7.16
CA GLY A 6 -13.85 8.04 8.54
C GLY A 6 -12.72 9.07 8.61
N ALA A 7 -12.36 9.46 9.83
CA ALA A 7 -11.25 10.38 10.07
C ALA A 7 -9.92 9.78 9.56
N PRO A 8 -9.11 10.53 8.80
CA PRO A 8 -7.86 10.02 8.27
C PRO A 8 -6.82 9.80 9.36
N ARG A 9 -5.95 8.81 9.12
CA ARG A 9 -4.69 8.61 9.83
C ARG A 9 -3.54 8.78 8.85
N HIS A 10 -2.42 9.31 9.34
CA HIS A 10 -1.25 9.58 8.51
C HIS A 10 -0.03 8.87 9.04
N LEU A 11 0.81 8.41 8.12
CA LEU A 11 2.13 7.87 8.41
C LEU A 11 3.15 8.50 7.47
N VAL A 12 4.22 9.05 8.04
CA VAL A 12 5.31 9.69 7.31
C VAL A 12 6.56 8.84 7.47
N GLY A 13 7.18 8.45 6.36
CA GLY A 13 8.30 7.52 6.37
C GLY A 13 7.84 6.08 6.58
N ALA A 14 8.59 5.33 7.38
CA ALA A 14 8.34 3.92 7.66
C ALA A 14 7.67 3.79 9.02
N GLY A 15 6.80 2.79 9.17
CA GLY A 15 6.14 2.53 10.45
C GLY A 15 4.88 1.68 10.30
N LEU A 16 4.09 1.64 11.37
CA LEU A 16 2.91 0.80 11.51
C LEU A 16 1.74 1.58 12.12
N ILE A 17 0.54 1.36 11.58
CA ILE A 17 -0.75 1.68 12.20
C ILE A 17 -1.37 0.34 12.59
N THR A 18 -1.69 0.10 13.87
CA THR A 18 -2.15 -1.22 14.35
C THR A 18 -3.66 -1.46 14.31
N GLU A 19 -4.46 -0.39 14.21
CA GLU A 19 -5.93 -0.43 14.29
C GLU A 19 -6.58 0.35 13.15
N ALA A 20 -6.11 0.15 11.91
CA ALA A 20 -6.62 0.85 10.74
C ALA A 20 -8.09 0.51 10.46
N GLY A 21 -8.53 -0.72 10.75
CA GLY A 21 -9.85 -1.26 10.43
C GLY A 21 -9.81 -2.32 9.33
N GLU A 22 -10.97 -2.86 8.97
CA GLU A 22 -11.09 -3.98 8.00
C GLU A 22 -11.35 -3.51 6.57
N CYS A 23 -12.10 -2.41 6.42
CA CYS A 23 -12.39 -1.78 5.13
C CYS A 23 -11.66 -0.45 5.08
N LEU A 24 -10.75 -0.27 4.12
CA LEU A 24 -9.88 0.89 4.06
C LEU A 24 -9.84 1.48 2.65
N GLU A 25 -9.70 2.79 2.59
CA GLU A 25 -9.10 3.47 1.46
C GLU A 25 -7.74 4.02 1.90
N LEU A 26 -6.71 3.76 1.12
CA LEU A 26 -5.37 4.29 1.36
C LEU A 26 -4.93 5.13 0.18
N ARG A 27 -4.17 6.18 0.47
CA ARG A 27 -3.40 6.93 -0.53
C ARG A 27 -1.96 6.98 -0.08
N TRP A 28 -1.08 6.40 -0.88
CA TRP A 28 0.36 6.43 -0.62
C TRP A 28 1.05 7.30 -1.66
N GLU A 29 1.55 8.44 -1.20
CA GLU A 29 2.41 9.34 -1.98
C GLU A 29 3.86 9.01 -1.68
N LEU A 30 4.58 8.52 -2.67
CA LEU A 30 5.96 8.08 -2.54
C LEU A 30 6.83 8.77 -3.59
N ASP A 31 7.92 9.38 -3.15
CA ASP A 31 9.06 9.71 -3.98
C ASP A 31 10.23 8.83 -3.52
N PRO A 32 10.61 7.83 -4.33
CA PRO A 32 11.52 6.79 -3.89
C PRO A 32 12.93 7.32 -3.64
N GLY A 33 13.31 8.47 -4.21
CA GLY A 33 14.68 8.98 -4.11
C GLY A 33 15.71 7.95 -4.54
N GLU A 34 16.58 7.58 -3.61
CA GLU A 34 17.63 6.57 -3.82
C GLU A 34 17.26 5.20 -3.23
N ALA A 35 16.05 5.03 -2.69
CA ALA A 35 15.62 3.75 -2.12
C ALA A 35 15.55 2.66 -3.20
N ASP A 36 16.03 1.46 -2.88
CA ASP A 36 15.97 0.31 -3.81
C ASP A 36 14.55 -0.23 -3.97
N GLY A 37 13.78 -0.28 -2.88
CA GLY A 37 12.41 -0.79 -2.88
C GLY A 37 11.57 -0.30 -1.70
N SER A 38 10.28 -0.54 -1.75
CA SER A 38 9.35 -0.19 -0.67
C SER A 38 8.16 -1.11 -0.64
N THR A 39 7.60 -1.34 0.55
CA THR A 39 6.42 -2.17 0.70
C THR A 39 5.35 -1.47 1.52
N LEU A 40 4.11 -1.75 1.14
CA LEU A 40 2.90 -1.46 1.91
C LEU A 40 2.30 -2.80 2.29
N ASP A 41 2.39 -3.13 3.56
CA ASP A 41 1.84 -4.35 4.11
C ASP A 41 0.47 -4.03 4.68
N LEU A 42 -0.52 -4.80 4.22
CA LEU A 42 -1.92 -4.72 4.63
C LEU A 42 -2.23 -5.91 5.54
N HIS A 43 -3.29 -5.78 6.32
CA HIS A 43 -3.76 -6.83 7.23
C HIS A 43 -2.71 -7.29 8.24
N CYS A 44 -1.81 -6.41 8.67
CA CYS A 44 -0.76 -6.77 9.62
C CYS A 44 -1.40 -7.15 10.97
N GLY A 45 -1.09 -8.35 11.45
CA GLY A 45 -1.59 -8.87 12.72
C GLY A 45 -0.47 -9.41 13.63
N PRO A 46 -0.79 -9.73 14.90
CA PRO A 46 0.19 -10.27 15.85
C PRO A 46 0.71 -11.67 15.48
N ALA A 47 0.00 -12.40 14.61
CA ALA A 47 0.44 -13.69 14.09
C ALA A 47 1.36 -13.55 12.86
N GLY A 48 1.62 -12.33 12.40
CA GLY A 48 2.64 -12.01 11.39
C GLY A 48 2.15 -12.14 9.94
N GLU A 49 0.87 -12.40 9.72
CA GLU A 49 0.28 -12.40 8.38
C GLU A 49 0.16 -10.97 7.83
N PHE A 50 0.29 -10.87 6.51
CA PHE A 50 0.07 -9.64 5.75
C PHE A 50 -0.23 -9.95 4.28
N THR A 51 -0.85 -9.00 3.60
CA THR A 51 -0.88 -8.93 2.13
C THR A 51 0.03 -7.79 1.70
N ARG A 52 1.03 -8.07 0.85
CA ARG A 52 2.02 -7.06 0.47
C ARG A 52 1.74 -6.47 -0.90
N ILE A 53 1.82 -5.14 -0.94
CA ILE A 53 2.06 -4.38 -2.17
C ILE A 53 3.53 -3.98 -2.13
N GLY A 54 4.29 -4.34 -3.16
CA GLY A 54 5.69 -3.97 -3.26
C GLY A 54 6.01 -3.11 -4.47
N LEU A 55 7.06 -2.32 -4.30
CA LEU A 55 7.61 -1.40 -5.29
C LEU A 55 9.08 -1.74 -5.48
N ASP A 56 9.43 -2.14 -6.71
CA ASP A 56 10.82 -2.24 -7.14
C ASP A 56 11.17 -0.97 -7.91
N HIS A 57 11.90 -0.07 -7.24
CA HIS A 57 12.22 1.26 -7.77
C HIS A 57 13.27 1.17 -8.88
N ARG A 58 14.14 0.16 -8.85
CA ARG A 58 15.18 -0.01 -9.87
C ARG A 58 14.58 -0.47 -11.19
N ARG A 59 13.56 -1.34 -11.12
CA ARG A 59 12.88 -1.90 -12.29
C ARG A 59 11.63 -1.10 -12.70
N GLY A 60 11.17 -0.18 -11.86
CA GLY A 60 9.92 0.56 -12.08
C GLY A 60 8.73 -0.39 -12.10
N ARG A 61 8.57 -1.19 -11.05
CA ARG A 61 7.50 -2.21 -10.98
C ARG A 61 6.71 -2.07 -9.69
N VAL A 62 5.40 -2.26 -9.83
CA VAL A 62 4.48 -2.43 -8.70
C VAL A 62 3.98 -3.87 -8.74
N TRP A 63 3.99 -4.55 -7.61
CA TRP A 63 3.47 -5.91 -7.48
C TRP A 63 2.55 -6.05 -6.26
N LEU A 64 1.64 -7.01 -6.33
CA LEU A 64 0.69 -7.35 -5.27
C LEU A 64 0.70 -8.86 -5.08
N ASP A 65 0.82 -9.30 -3.82
CA ASP A 65 0.66 -10.71 -3.45
C ASP A 65 -0.67 -11.25 -3.98
N GLY A 66 -0.62 -12.33 -4.77
CA GLY A 66 -1.80 -12.92 -5.39
C GLY A 66 -2.45 -12.10 -6.52
N GLY A 67 -1.94 -10.89 -6.82
CA GLY A 67 -2.50 -9.96 -7.82
C GLY A 67 -1.62 -9.69 -9.03
N GLY A 68 -0.36 -10.15 -9.02
CA GLY A 68 0.57 -10.01 -10.14
C GLY A 68 1.43 -8.73 -10.06
N GLU A 69 1.96 -8.29 -11.21
CA GLU A 69 2.92 -7.20 -11.31
C GLU A 69 2.68 -6.35 -12.57
N GLN A 70 2.89 -5.04 -12.46
CA GLN A 70 2.75 -4.07 -13.54
C GLN A 70 3.95 -3.13 -13.62
N HIS A 71 4.24 -2.64 -14.84
CA HIS A 71 5.23 -1.58 -15.02
C HIS A 71 4.66 -0.24 -14.55
N TRP A 72 5.51 0.51 -13.86
CA TRP A 72 5.33 1.91 -13.58
C TRP A 72 6.51 2.66 -14.21
N ALA A 73 6.19 3.45 -15.25
CA ALA A 73 7.17 4.20 -16.02
C ALA A 73 7.98 5.23 -15.18
N GLY A 74 7.54 5.50 -13.95
CA GLY A 74 8.13 6.51 -13.07
C GLY A 74 9.16 5.99 -12.08
N ALA A 75 9.86 4.87 -12.32
CA ALA A 75 10.87 4.22 -11.45
C ALA A 75 11.74 5.11 -10.52
N ARG A 76 11.97 6.39 -10.85
CA ARG A 76 12.72 7.38 -10.05
C ARG A 76 11.98 8.69 -9.76
N GLY A 77 10.66 8.71 -9.91
CA GLY A 77 9.82 9.88 -9.73
C GLY A 77 8.70 9.62 -8.74
N ALA A 78 7.88 10.63 -8.49
CA ALA A 78 6.76 10.48 -7.56
C ALA A 78 5.71 9.49 -8.09
N LEU A 79 5.30 8.57 -7.23
CA LEU A 79 4.16 7.67 -7.40
C LEU A 79 3.07 8.06 -6.42
N VAL A 80 1.82 8.01 -6.88
CA VAL A 80 0.67 8.03 -6.00
C VAL A 80 -0.11 6.75 -6.23
N LEU A 81 -0.20 5.91 -5.21
CA LEU A 81 -1.08 4.75 -5.19
C LEU A 81 -2.34 5.08 -4.40
N ARG A 82 -3.46 4.61 -4.92
CA ARG A 82 -4.73 4.49 -4.23
C ARG A 82 -5.01 3.01 -4.03
N VAL A 83 -5.29 2.60 -2.80
CA VAL A 83 -5.54 1.21 -2.46
C VAL A 83 -6.90 1.11 -1.80
N ILE A 84 -7.75 0.20 -2.26
CA ILE A 84 -9.01 -0.16 -1.62
C ILE A 84 -8.83 -1.55 -1.02
N VAL A 85 -9.14 -1.65 0.26
CA VAL A 85 -9.01 -2.89 1.04
C VAL A 85 -10.37 -3.28 1.55
N SER A 86 -10.71 -4.54 1.36
CA SER A 86 -11.86 -5.20 1.95
C SER A 86 -11.42 -6.51 2.61
N PRO A 87 -12.28 -7.13 3.44
CA PRO A 87 -11.96 -8.42 4.08
C PRO A 87 -11.58 -9.55 3.10
N ALA A 88 -11.92 -9.42 1.81
CA ALA A 88 -11.70 -10.47 0.81
C ALA A 88 -11.00 -9.97 -0.46
N SER A 89 -10.57 -8.70 -0.52
CA SER A 89 -9.91 -8.16 -1.70
C SER A 89 -9.00 -6.98 -1.41
N VAL A 90 -8.03 -6.81 -2.30
CA VAL A 90 -7.19 -5.61 -2.39
C VAL A 90 -7.17 -5.16 -3.83
N ASP A 91 -7.49 -3.89 -4.06
CA ASP A 91 -7.41 -3.25 -5.36
C ASP A 91 -6.43 -2.07 -5.28
N VAL A 92 -5.47 -2.01 -6.20
CA VAL A 92 -4.43 -0.99 -6.26
C VAL A 92 -4.54 -0.26 -7.58
N ALA A 93 -4.63 1.06 -7.52
CA ALA A 93 -4.63 1.94 -8.69
C ALA A 93 -3.57 3.04 -8.53
N SER A 94 -2.86 3.41 -9.59
CA SER A 94 -2.09 4.68 -9.58
C SER A 94 -3.00 5.87 -9.84
N GLY A 95 -2.58 7.07 -9.40
CA GLY A 95 -3.34 8.31 -9.61
C GLY A 95 -3.61 8.68 -11.08
N ASP A 96 -2.83 8.14 -12.01
CA ASP A 96 -2.99 8.27 -13.47
C ASP A 96 -3.68 7.05 -14.13
N GLY A 97 -4.08 6.05 -13.34
CA GLY A 97 -4.75 4.84 -13.80
C GLY A 97 -3.88 3.84 -14.58
N GLN A 98 -2.56 4.05 -14.68
CA GLN A 98 -1.65 3.16 -15.42
C GLN A 98 -1.35 1.85 -14.66
N VAL A 99 -1.32 1.90 -13.34
CA VAL A 99 -1.21 0.72 -12.48
C VAL A 99 -2.62 0.34 -12.07
N VAL A 100 -3.02 -0.88 -12.37
CA VAL A 100 -4.25 -1.50 -11.87
C VAL A 100 -3.93 -2.95 -11.51
N LEU A 101 -3.89 -3.25 -10.22
CA LEU A 101 -3.71 -4.60 -9.68
C LEU A 101 -4.89 -4.93 -8.78
N GLY A 102 -5.29 -6.19 -8.77
CA GLY A 102 -6.37 -6.67 -7.91
C GLY A 102 -6.08 -8.09 -7.46
N ALA A 103 -6.30 -8.38 -6.19
CA ALA A 103 -6.19 -9.72 -5.64
C ALA A 103 -7.43 -10.05 -4.80
N ARG A 104 -7.89 -11.30 -4.91
CA ARG A 104 -8.79 -11.88 -3.92
C ARG A 104 -7.95 -12.46 -2.81
N LEU A 105 -8.40 -12.25 -1.57
CA LEU A 105 -7.74 -12.78 -0.40
C LEU A 105 -8.57 -13.95 0.12
N ASP A 106 -7.88 -15.01 0.53
CA ASP A 106 -8.50 -15.97 1.42
C ASP A 106 -8.82 -15.27 2.74
N PRO A 107 -9.92 -15.60 3.42
CA PRO A 107 -10.27 -15.02 4.70
C PRO A 107 -9.21 -15.40 5.74
N VAL A 108 -8.21 -14.53 5.91
CA VAL A 108 -7.24 -14.60 7.00
C VAL A 108 -7.87 -13.96 8.23
N ALA A 109 -7.46 -14.36 9.44
CA ALA A 109 -7.75 -13.60 10.64
C ALA A 109 -7.31 -12.15 10.40
N ALA A 110 -8.27 -11.24 10.25
CA ALA A 110 -8.02 -9.91 9.74
C ALA A 110 -7.16 -9.14 10.73
N GLY A 111 -5.85 -9.14 10.51
CA GLY A 111 -5.00 -8.13 11.11
C GLY A 111 -5.55 -6.77 10.69
N GLN A 112 -5.66 -5.84 11.63
CA GLN A 112 -6.17 -4.51 11.37
C GLN A 112 -5.03 -3.52 11.14
N GLY A 113 -3.81 -4.02 10.98
CA GLY A 113 -2.63 -3.21 10.81
C GLY A 113 -2.30 -2.87 9.36
N VAL A 114 -1.63 -1.73 9.18
CA VAL A 114 -1.03 -1.31 7.91
C VAL A 114 0.38 -0.81 8.19
N ALA A 115 1.36 -1.33 7.47
CA ALA A 115 2.76 -0.93 7.62
C ALA A 115 3.37 -0.45 6.31
N VAL A 116 4.25 0.56 6.42
CA VAL A 116 5.11 1.02 5.33
C VAL A 116 6.54 0.70 5.69
N LEU A 117 7.25 0.01 4.80
CA LEU A 117 8.64 -0.37 5.00
C LEU A 117 9.49 0.05 3.80
N LYS A 118 10.73 0.47 4.10
CA LYS A 118 11.79 0.70 3.11
C LYS A 118 12.60 -0.58 2.96
N GLN A 119 12.95 -0.94 1.73
CA GLN A 119 13.81 -2.08 1.43
C GLN A 119 15.13 -1.60 0.81
N GLY A 120 16.21 -2.27 1.19
CA GLY A 120 17.55 -2.01 0.66
C GLY A 120 18.19 -0.72 1.21
N SER A 121 19.06 -0.15 0.39
CA SER A 121 19.86 1.04 0.72
C SER A 121 19.23 2.32 0.17
N GLY A 122 19.83 3.48 0.46
CA GLY A 122 19.30 4.80 0.08
C GLY A 122 18.10 5.22 0.90
N ASP A 123 17.65 6.47 0.72
CA ASP A 123 16.51 7.04 1.44
C ASP A 123 15.44 7.53 0.47
N TRP A 124 14.20 7.52 0.97
CA TRP A 124 13.11 8.21 0.28
C TRP A 124 13.32 9.72 0.34
N VAL A 125 12.94 10.40 -0.74
CA VAL A 125 12.71 11.84 -0.68
C VAL A 125 11.41 12.11 0.08
N ARG A 126 10.38 11.28 -0.14
CA ARG A 126 9.07 11.43 0.51
C ARG A 126 8.36 10.10 0.60
N SER A 127 7.74 9.80 1.75
CA SER A 127 6.75 8.72 1.88
C SER A 127 5.66 9.20 2.81
N VAL A 128 4.45 9.36 2.29
CA VAL A 128 3.27 9.76 3.07
C VAL A 128 2.11 8.83 2.74
N LEU A 129 1.73 8.02 3.72
CA LEU A 129 0.53 7.20 3.67
C LEU A 129 -0.60 7.94 4.39
N THR A 130 -1.75 8.06 3.73
CA THR A 130 -3.00 8.45 4.36
C THR A 130 -3.96 7.27 4.32
N VAL A 131 -4.60 6.98 5.45
CA VAL A 131 -5.52 5.85 5.63
C VAL A 131 -6.87 6.38 6.08
N TRP A 132 -7.92 6.03 5.36
CA TRP A 132 -9.31 6.30 5.72
C TRP A 132 -10.02 4.98 5.99
N PRO A 133 -10.54 4.76 7.21
CA PRO A 133 -11.52 3.71 7.45
C PRO A 133 -12.76 3.96 6.59
N LEU A 134 -13.36 2.91 6.06
CA LEU A 134 -14.61 2.98 5.30
C LEU A 134 -15.76 2.39 6.14
N ALA A 135 -16.87 3.13 6.18
CA ALA A 135 -18.14 2.72 6.80
C ALA A 135 -19.22 2.46 5.74
#